data_AF-A0A0N5BN88-F1
#
_entry.id   AF-A0A0N5BN88-F1
#
_cell.length_a   1.000
_cell.length_b   1.000
_cell.length_c   1.000
_cell.angle_alpha   90.00
_cell.angle_beta   90.00
_cell.angle_gamma   90.00
#
_symmetry.space_group_name_H-M   'P 1'
#
loop_
_entity.id
_entity.type
_entity.pdbx_description
1 polymer ?
#
loop_
_entity_poly.entity_id
_entity_poly.type
_entity_poly.pdbx_seq_one_letter_code
_entity_poly.pdbx_strand_id
1 'polypeptide(L)'
;MKINFSFISIYFFKKLIFLFLISILIINLPVNGNQCYSCSGLCHNEKCNCQMGSCESDYCYIERRPVDIPGIFRITKGCVKKPSRTQAGCDYDTLPDHIYCVCSGHFCNEAVHMKQMIRKNVTCRKCSEKDPNCDNVCVGHWCHEDSLTGVSGCGYGPPSLPYFYKGPHLLFHRNRICVTIARGPLAKPRKHCICNSNMCNDFMRTYHLTYNYNTQNVKSKFQNGQVSRSLFNNYPLYQCVLCEVTSHEPKMTSNCKQNRCIGNFCTYGIHRIISHDGNALSGTIQRITERQGCINVTDHSQIQLGCHDKYTSVEQKIACACASDLCNIDVVIANVTLTKYCFSYFSIILLIIIYLIK
;
A
#
# COMPACT_ATOMS: atom_id res chain seq x y z
N MET A 1 -50.86 -0.21 -47.97
CA MET A 1 -49.40 -0.19 -47.75
C MET A 1 -48.94 -1.60 -47.39
N LYS A 2 -48.33 -2.35 -48.32
CA LYS A 2 -47.69 -3.64 -48.02
C LYS A 2 -46.31 -3.35 -47.43
N ILE A 3 -46.19 -3.44 -46.10
CA ILE A 3 -44.90 -3.34 -45.42
C ILE A 3 -44.09 -4.59 -45.77
N ASN A 4 -42.95 -4.38 -46.39
CA ASN A 4 -42.09 -5.43 -46.92
C ASN A 4 -41.31 -6.09 -45.75
N PHE A 5 -41.89 -7.11 -45.13
CA PHE A 5 -41.33 -7.84 -43.98
C PHE A 5 -39.90 -8.38 -44.22
N SER A 6 -39.53 -8.61 -45.49
CA SER A 6 -38.18 -9.03 -45.90
C SER A 6 -37.08 -8.03 -45.53
N PHE A 7 -37.35 -6.72 -45.64
CA PHE A 7 -36.34 -5.69 -45.34
C PHE A 7 -36.06 -5.56 -43.83
N ILE A 8 -37.09 -5.77 -43.01
CA ILE A 8 -36.97 -5.71 -41.53
C ILE A 8 -36.15 -6.89 -41.01
N SER A 9 -36.33 -8.08 -41.60
CA SER A 9 -35.59 -9.30 -41.23
C SER A 9 -34.09 -9.19 -41.50
N ILE A 10 -33.70 -8.63 -42.67
CA ILE A 10 -32.29 -8.47 -43.05
C ILE A 10 -31.57 -7.46 -42.14
N TYR A 11 -32.26 -6.38 -41.76
CA TYR A 11 -31.69 -5.35 -40.88
C TYR A 11 -31.44 -5.91 -39.46
N PHE A 12 -32.36 -6.73 -38.95
CA PHE A 12 -32.23 -7.38 -37.66
C PHE A 12 -31.08 -8.40 -37.64
N PHE A 13 -30.94 -9.20 -38.71
CA PHE A 13 -29.86 -10.18 -38.84
C PHE A 13 -28.47 -9.53 -38.89
N LYS A 14 -28.32 -8.40 -39.60
CA LYS A 14 -27.05 -7.65 -39.64
C LYS A 14 -26.63 -7.14 -38.26
N LYS A 15 -27.58 -6.64 -37.45
CA LYS A 15 -27.31 -6.21 -36.07
C LYS A 15 -26.91 -7.38 -35.16
N LEU A 16 -27.56 -8.53 -35.30
CA LEU A 16 -27.26 -9.72 -34.51
C LEU A 16 -25.86 -10.27 -34.81
N ILE A 17 -25.48 -10.32 -36.09
CA ILE A 17 -24.15 -10.74 -36.54
C ILE A 17 -23.07 -9.77 -36.03
N PHE A 18 -23.34 -8.46 -36.05
CA PHE A 18 -22.41 -7.46 -35.54
C PHE A 18 -22.19 -7.59 -34.03
N LEU A 19 -23.26 -7.81 -33.25
CA LEU A 19 -23.18 -8.10 -31.81
C LEU A 19 -22.41 -9.40 -31.52
N PHE A 20 -22.63 -10.43 -32.32
CA PHE A 20 -21.92 -11.72 -32.17
C PHE A 20 -20.43 -11.58 -32.50
N LEU A 21 -20.08 -10.82 -33.54
CA LEU A 21 -18.69 -10.52 -33.89
C LEU A 21 -17.98 -9.69 -32.80
N ILE A 22 -18.65 -8.70 -32.21
CA ILE A 22 -18.10 -7.94 -31.07
C ILE A 22 -17.90 -8.84 -29.86
N SER A 23 -18.85 -9.73 -29.56
CA SER A 23 -18.74 -10.70 -28.46
C SER A 23 -17.55 -11.63 -28.65
N ILE A 24 -17.36 -12.18 -29.86
CA ILE A 24 -16.21 -13.02 -30.20
C ILE A 24 -14.88 -12.26 -30.07
N LEU A 25 -14.84 -10.98 -30.46
CA LEU A 25 -13.65 -10.13 -30.34
C LEU A 25 -13.29 -9.84 -28.88
N ILE A 26 -14.28 -9.71 -27.99
CA ILE A 26 -14.07 -9.48 -26.56
C ILE A 26 -13.67 -10.76 -25.82
N ILE A 27 -14.18 -11.93 -26.23
CA ILE A 27 -13.93 -13.21 -25.56
C ILE A 27 -12.55 -13.80 -25.92
N ASN A 28 -12.00 -13.50 -27.10
CA ASN A 28 -10.76 -14.11 -27.61
C ASN A 28 -9.49 -13.28 -27.44
N LEU A 29 -9.45 -12.29 -26.54
CA LEU A 29 -8.17 -11.68 -26.16
C LEU A 29 -7.40 -12.70 -25.31
N PRO A 30 -6.28 -13.28 -25.79
CA PRO A 30 -5.46 -14.12 -24.94
C PRO A 30 -4.88 -13.22 -23.84
N VAL A 31 -5.42 -13.35 -22.63
CA VAL A 31 -4.79 -12.80 -21.44
C VAL A 31 -3.61 -13.70 -21.13
N ASN A 32 -2.53 -13.56 -21.90
CA ASN A 32 -1.23 -14.09 -21.49
C ASN A 32 -0.82 -13.32 -20.24
N GLY A 33 -1.13 -13.88 -19.07
CA GLY A 33 -0.66 -13.34 -17.82
C GLY A 33 0.87 -13.35 -17.81
N ASN A 34 1.47 -12.19 -17.55
CA ASN A 34 2.90 -12.13 -17.29
C ASN A 34 3.23 -13.10 -16.14
N GLN A 35 4.29 -13.90 -16.31
CA GLN A 35 4.78 -14.80 -15.28
C GLN A 35 5.96 -14.14 -14.54
N CYS A 36 6.07 -14.39 -13.25
CA CYS A 36 7.13 -13.87 -12.40
C CYS A 36 7.84 -15.00 -11.66
N TYR A 37 9.12 -14.83 -11.35
CA TYR A 37 9.77 -15.69 -10.38
C TYR A 37 9.19 -15.47 -8.99
N SER A 38 8.90 -16.55 -8.28
CA SER A 38 8.39 -16.55 -6.92
C SER A 38 9.29 -17.37 -6.02
N CYS A 39 9.94 -16.73 -5.06
CA CYS A 39 10.85 -17.39 -4.15
C CYS A 39 11.16 -16.54 -2.92
N SER A 40 11.69 -17.17 -1.88
CA SER A 40 12.28 -16.49 -0.72
C SER A 40 13.51 -17.27 -0.28
N GLY A 41 14.64 -16.60 -0.05
CA GLY A 41 15.87 -17.25 0.37
C GLY A 41 16.83 -16.29 1.05
N LEU A 42 17.77 -16.85 1.82
CA LEU A 42 18.91 -16.13 2.34
C LEU A 42 20.05 -16.16 1.32
N CYS A 43 20.81 -15.09 1.33
CA CYS A 43 21.82 -14.75 0.36
C CYS A 43 23.09 -14.33 1.06
N HIS A 44 24.18 -14.97 0.68
CA HIS A 44 25.52 -14.46 0.95
C HIS A 44 25.95 -13.56 -0.23
N ASN A 45 27.13 -12.94 -0.17
CA ASN A 45 27.63 -11.95 -1.15
C ASN A 45 27.72 -12.43 -2.63
N GLU A 46 27.23 -13.63 -2.96
CA GLU A 46 27.25 -14.25 -4.30
C GLU A 46 25.87 -14.21 -5.01
N LYS A 47 25.80 -14.75 -6.24
CA LYS A 47 24.54 -14.84 -7.00
C LYS A 47 23.53 -15.74 -6.29
N CYS A 48 22.45 -15.15 -5.82
CA CYS A 48 21.40 -15.87 -5.13
C CYS A 48 20.41 -16.56 -6.05
N ASN A 49 20.42 -17.88 -6.01
CA ASN A 49 19.32 -18.70 -6.50
C ASN A 49 18.47 -19.15 -5.32
N CYS A 50 17.40 -18.41 -5.06
CA CYS A 50 16.31 -18.85 -4.19
C CYS A 50 15.55 -20.02 -4.85
N GLN A 51 14.96 -20.92 -4.06
CA GLN A 51 14.19 -22.05 -4.60
C GLN A 51 13.02 -21.56 -5.45
N MET A 52 12.99 -21.97 -6.72
CA MET A 52 12.19 -21.33 -7.77
C MET A 52 10.76 -21.90 -7.82
N GLY A 53 9.77 -21.04 -7.58
CA GLY A 53 8.40 -21.20 -8.08
C GLY A 53 8.05 -20.08 -9.07
N SER A 54 6.84 -20.13 -9.63
CA SER A 54 6.30 -19.06 -10.47
C SER A 54 4.95 -18.57 -9.94
N CYS A 55 4.58 -17.34 -10.32
CA CYS A 55 3.26 -16.78 -10.09
C CYS A 55 2.87 -15.91 -11.29
N GLU A 56 1.57 -15.66 -11.47
CA GLU A 56 1.04 -14.88 -12.61
C GLU A 56 0.51 -13.53 -12.15
N SER A 57 0.99 -12.45 -12.78
CA SER A 57 0.57 -11.07 -12.54
C SER A 57 1.17 -10.12 -13.56
N ASP A 58 0.47 -9.02 -13.87
CA ASP A 58 0.97 -7.97 -14.77
C ASP A 58 2.31 -7.35 -14.34
N TYR A 59 2.60 -7.40 -13.02
CA TYR A 59 3.82 -6.89 -12.43
C TYR A 59 4.50 -7.91 -11.53
N CYS A 60 5.83 -7.93 -11.61
CA CYS A 60 6.70 -8.71 -10.75
C CYS A 60 7.46 -7.80 -9.78
N TYR A 61 7.91 -8.36 -8.66
CA TYR A 61 8.81 -7.67 -7.76
C TYR A 61 10.02 -8.51 -7.36
N ILE A 62 11.09 -7.82 -6.97
CA ILE A 62 12.24 -8.38 -6.26
C ILE A 62 12.58 -7.46 -5.09
N GLU A 63 12.77 -8.04 -3.93
CA GLU A 63 13.10 -7.36 -2.68
C GLU A 63 14.39 -7.95 -2.11
N ARG A 64 15.36 -7.10 -1.82
CA ARG A 64 16.59 -7.45 -1.08
C ARG A 64 16.53 -6.73 0.26
N ARG A 65 16.46 -7.46 1.36
CA ARG A 65 16.39 -6.89 2.72
C ARG A 65 17.61 -7.33 3.53
N PRO A 66 18.29 -6.43 4.26
CA PRO A 66 19.34 -6.83 5.19
C PRO A 66 18.77 -7.67 6.33
N VAL A 67 19.54 -8.64 6.82
CA VAL A 67 19.24 -9.36 8.07
C VAL A 67 20.20 -8.91 9.17
N ASP A 68 19.96 -9.35 10.41
CA ASP A 68 20.77 -8.96 11.57
C ASP A 68 22.25 -9.37 11.43
N ILE A 69 22.53 -10.39 10.62
CA ILE A 69 23.88 -10.87 10.34
C ILE A 69 24.50 -10.03 9.23
N PRO A 70 25.62 -9.33 9.48
CA PRO A 70 26.31 -8.52 8.47
C PRO A 70 26.69 -9.33 7.23
N GLY A 71 26.49 -8.74 6.04
CA GLY A 71 26.83 -9.39 4.75
C GLY A 71 25.85 -10.49 4.31
N ILE A 72 24.79 -10.75 5.08
CA ILE A 72 23.70 -11.63 4.68
C ILE A 72 22.49 -10.78 4.31
N PHE A 73 21.82 -11.16 3.24
CA PHE A 73 20.58 -10.53 2.80
C PHE A 73 19.50 -11.58 2.62
N ARG A 74 18.24 -11.18 2.76
CA ARG A 74 17.10 -11.98 2.32
C ARG A 74 16.62 -11.46 0.99
N ILE A 75 16.55 -12.34 -0.01
CA ILE A 75 15.93 -12.03 -1.30
C ILE A 75 14.56 -12.68 -1.36
N THR A 76 13.56 -11.87 -1.73
CA THR A 76 12.20 -12.32 -1.97
C THR A 76 11.76 -11.85 -3.35
N LYS A 77 11.30 -12.78 -4.18
CA LYS A 77 10.75 -12.52 -5.52
C LYS A 77 9.29 -12.96 -5.55
N GLY A 78 8.45 -12.25 -6.29
CA GLY A 78 7.07 -12.67 -6.49
C GLY A 78 6.28 -11.73 -7.37
N CYS A 79 4.96 -11.77 -7.20
CA CYS A 79 3.99 -11.04 -7.99
C CYS A 79 3.38 -9.89 -7.19
N VAL A 80 2.91 -8.87 -7.90
CA VAL A 80 2.26 -7.71 -7.30
C VAL A 80 1.11 -7.21 -8.14
N LYS A 81 -0.08 -7.13 -7.55
CA LYS A 81 -1.25 -6.46 -8.13
C LYS A 81 -1.35 -5.05 -7.58
N LYS A 82 -1.59 -4.09 -8.47
CA LYS A 82 -1.68 -2.65 -8.14
C LYS A 82 -0.47 -2.20 -7.32
N PRO A 83 0.74 -2.12 -7.92
CA PRO A 83 1.93 -1.72 -7.18
C PRO A 83 1.70 -0.38 -6.46
N SER A 84 2.25 -0.29 -5.24
CA SER A 84 2.19 0.93 -4.42
C SER A 84 3.04 2.07 -4.98
N ARG A 85 3.86 1.77 -6.00
CA ARG A 85 4.63 2.74 -6.78
C ARG A 85 3.98 2.90 -8.14
N THR A 86 3.90 4.14 -8.60
CA THR A 86 3.32 4.49 -9.91
C THR A 86 4.20 4.10 -11.10
N GLN A 87 5.48 3.78 -10.88
CA GLN A 87 6.47 3.49 -11.92
C GLN A 87 7.27 2.22 -11.63
N ALA A 88 7.60 1.49 -12.69
CA ALA A 88 8.55 0.38 -12.65
C ALA A 88 9.98 0.90 -12.43
N GLY A 89 10.76 0.17 -11.63
CA GLY A 89 12.11 0.51 -11.23
C GLY A 89 12.48 -0.03 -9.86
N CYS A 90 13.75 0.11 -9.51
CA CYS A 90 14.29 -0.23 -8.20
C CYS A 90 14.53 1.03 -7.38
N ASP A 91 14.15 0.99 -6.11
CA ASP A 91 14.55 2.01 -5.16
C ASP A 91 14.85 1.40 -3.80
N TYR A 92 15.64 2.14 -3.01
CA TYR A 92 15.83 1.86 -1.60
C TYR A 92 14.51 2.03 -0.82
N ASP A 93 14.28 1.19 0.19
CA ASP A 93 13.13 1.26 1.09
C ASP A 93 13.64 1.49 2.51
N THR A 94 13.65 2.75 2.96
CA THR A 94 14.08 3.23 4.29
C THR A 94 15.54 3.01 4.69
N LEU A 95 16.18 1.93 4.24
CA LEU A 95 17.57 1.58 4.52
C LEU A 95 18.38 1.58 3.22
N PRO A 96 19.69 1.87 3.28
CA PRO A 96 20.53 1.91 2.09
C PRO A 96 20.76 0.52 1.51
N ASP A 97 20.57 -0.54 2.29
CA ASP A 97 20.75 -1.93 1.84
C ASP A 97 19.42 -2.65 1.58
N HIS A 98 18.29 -2.00 1.87
CA HIS A 98 16.96 -2.55 1.57
C HIS A 98 16.51 -2.02 0.22
N ILE A 99 16.45 -2.89 -0.78
CA ILE A 99 16.07 -2.56 -2.15
C ILE A 99 14.73 -3.22 -2.48
N TYR A 100 13.82 -2.46 -3.08
CA TYR A 100 12.57 -2.97 -3.61
C TYR A 100 12.41 -2.53 -5.06
N CYS A 101 12.19 -3.50 -5.95
CA CYS A 101 11.99 -3.27 -7.37
C CYS A 101 10.66 -3.79 -7.85
N VAL A 102 10.04 -3.07 -8.79
CA VAL A 102 8.85 -3.51 -9.52
C VAL A 102 9.14 -3.42 -11.02
N CYS A 103 8.72 -4.43 -11.77
CA CYS A 103 8.86 -4.47 -13.23
C CYS A 103 7.61 -5.09 -13.86
N SER A 104 7.45 -4.92 -15.17
CA SER A 104 6.40 -5.57 -15.97
C SER A 104 7.05 -6.34 -17.12
N GLY A 105 6.45 -7.46 -17.50
CA GLY A 105 6.99 -8.40 -18.49
C GLY A 105 7.30 -9.77 -17.90
N HIS A 106 7.43 -10.77 -18.76
CA HIS A 106 7.73 -12.15 -18.35
C HIS A 106 9.09 -12.25 -17.66
N PHE A 107 9.08 -12.81 -16.44
CA PHE A 107 10.25 -13.10 -15.60
C PHE A 107 11.20 -11.91 -15.39
N CYS A 108 10.68 -10.68 -15.47
CA CYS A 108 11.49 -9.46 -15.39
C CYS A 108 12.19 -9.25 -14.03
N ASN A 109 11.79 -10.00 -13.00
CA ASN A 109 12.34 -9.94 -11.64
C ASN A 109 13.52 -10.91 -11.42
N GLU A 110 14.23 -11.28 -12.49
CA GLU A 110 15.43 -12.11 -12.44
C GLU A 110 16.52 -11.48 -11.56
N ALA A 111 16.82 -10.19 -11.77
CA ALA A 111 17.87 -9.47 -11.06
C ALA A 111 17.41 -8.09 -10.57
N VAL A 112 18.16 -7.57 -9.59
CA VAL A 112 17.96 -6.21 -9.07
C VAL A 112 18.64 -5.23 -10.02
N HIS A 113 17.86 -4.49 -10.80
CA HIS A 113 18.37 -3.46 -11.72
C HIS A 113 18.19 -2.06 -11.13
N MET A 114 19.19 -1.60 -10.38
CA MET A 114 19.20 -0.23 -9.88
C MET A 114 19.38 0.78 -11.01
N LYS A 115 18.46 1.75 -11.08
CA LYS A 115 18.72 2.99 -11.81
C LYS A 115 19.48 3.92 -10.88
N GLN A 116 20.59 4.49 -11.35
CA GLN A 116 21.25 5.58 -10.65
C GLN A 116 20.26 6.74 -10.53
N MET A 117 19.92 7.11 -9.30
CA MET A 117 19.15 8.31 -9.03
C MET A 117 20.08 9.33 -8.38
N ILE A 118 20.40 10.38 -9.13
CA ILE A 118 21.08 11.55 -8.57
C ILE A 118 20.05 12.31 -7.74
N ARG A 119 20.25 12.35 -6.42
CA ARG A 119 19.38 13.07 -5.50
C ARG A 119 20.22 13.93 -4.57
N LYS A 120 19.59 14.99 -4.04
CA LYS A 120 20.22 15.87 -3.07
C LYS A 120 20.49 15.11 -1.78
N ASN A 121 21.71 15.23 -1.27
CA ASN A 121 22.07 14.74 0.05
C ASN A 121 21.54 15.69 1.12
N VAL A 122 20.97 15.13 2.18
CA VAL A 122 20.52 15.83 3.37
C VAL A 122 21.13 15.17 4.61
N THR A 123 21.48 16.00 5.58
CA THR A 123 21.97 15.52 6.89
C THR A 123 20.81 15.40 7.85
N CYS A 124 20.68 14.28 8.55
CA CYS A 124 19.59 14.01 9.48
C CYS A 124 20.12 13.53 10.83
N ARG A 125 19.32 13.68 11.88
CA ARG A 125 19.56 12.96 13.15
C ARG A 125 19.34 11.46 12.97
N LYS A 126 20.08 10.64 13.72
CA LYS A 126 20.03 9.18 13.70
C LYS A 126 19.92 8.63 15.13
N CYS A 127 18.74 8.72 15.72
CA CYS A 127 18.49 8.31 17.09
C CYS A 127 17.72 7.01 17.19
N SER A 128 18.08 6.21 18.18
CA SER A 128 17.42 4.94 18.48
C SER A 128 16.27 5.16 19.47
N GLU A 129 15.41 4.17 19.64
CA GLU A 129 14.33 4.24 20.63
C GLU A 129 14.87 4.30 22.06
N LYS A 130 16.05 3.71 22.31
CA LYS A 130 16.70 3.72 23.64
C LYS A 130 17.32 5.07 23.97
N ASP A 131 17.70 5.83 22.95
CA ASP A 131 18.36 7.12 23.10
C ASP A 131 17.81 8.10 22.03
N PRO A 132 16.64 8.71 22.31
CA PRO A 132 15.95 9.59 21.35
C PRO A 132 16.59 10.98 21.23
N ASN A 133 17.43 11.39 22.20
CA ASN A 133 18.11 12.69 22.23
C ASN A 133 19.61 12.54 21.93
N CYS A 134 19.93 11.71 20.95
CA CYS A 134 21.30 11.47 20.54
C CYS A 134 21.86 12.59 19.64
N ASP A 135 23.19 12.66 19.55
CA ASP A 135 23.92 13.57 18.64
C ASP A 135 24.38 12.88 17.34
N ASN A 136 23.98 11.63 17.14
CA ASN A 136 24.35 10.88 15.94
C ASN A 136 23.67 11.46 14.70
N VAL A 137 24.44 11.58 13.62
CA VAL A 137 23.97 12.06 12.33
C VAL A 137 24.16 11.03 11.24
N CYS A 138 23.36 11.14 10.19
CA CYS A 138 23.51 10.36 8.96
C CYS A 138 23.29 11.27 7.74
N VAL A 139 23.72 10.79 6.57
CA VAL A 139 23.49 11.45 5.29
C VAL A 139 22.62 10.55 4.43
N GLY A 140 21.52 11.09 3.92
CA GLY A 140 20.58 10.38 3.06
C GLY A 140 19.92 11.30 2.04
N HIS A 141 18.81 10.86 1.45
CA HIS A 141 18.03 11.66 0.49
C HIS A 141 16.87 12.42 1.15
N TRP A 142 16.41 11.96 2.32
CA TRP A 142 15.38 12.57 3.15
C TRP A 142 15.55 12.09 4.60
N CYS A 143 14.95 12.79 5.55
CA CYS A 143 14.98 12.43 6.97
C CYS A 143 13.63 11.89 7.42
N HIS A 144 13.63 11.01 8.43
CA HIS A 144 12.42 10.50 9.06
C HIS A 144 12.48 10.57 10.59
N GLU A 145 11.30 10.60 11.20
CA GLU A 145 11.11 10.54 12.65
C GLU A 145 9.82 9.81 13.01
N ASP A 146 9.83 9.15 14.17
CA ASP A 146 8.64 8.69 14.89
C ASP A 146 8.45 9.57 16.13
N SER A 147 7.34 10.30 16.19
CA SER A 147 7.08 11.24 17.29
C SER A 147 6.68 10.56 18.60
N LEU A 148 6.44 9.25 18.64
CA LEU A 148 6.15 8.54 19.88
C LEU A 148 7.43 7.99 20.52
N THR A 149 8.30 7.37 19.71
CA THR A 149 9.50 6.69 20.20
C THR A 149 10.75 7.57 20.13
N GLY A 150 10.71 8.70 19.42
CA GLY A 150 11.87 9.54 19.17
C GLY A 150 12.89 8.93 18.21
N VAL A 151 12.57 7.77 17.61
CA VAL A 151 13.41 7.15 16.59
C VAL A 151 13.51 8.08 15.39
N SER A 152 14.74 8.36 14.97
CA SER A 152 15.01 9.25 13.85
C SER A 152 16.11 8.68 12.97
N GLY A 153 16.09 9.01 11.68
CA GLY A 153 17.09 8.50 10.75
C GLY A 153 17.02 9.10 9.35
N CYS A 154 17.84 8.52 8.48
CA CYS A 154 17.94 8.87 7.07
C CYS A 154 17.18 7.85 6.23
N GLY A 155 16.41 8.36 5.27
CA GLY A 155 15.83 7.57 4.21
C GLY A 155 16.63 7.70 2.92
N TYR A 156 16.66 6.61 2.16
CA TYR A 156 17.35 6.51 0.89
C TYR A 156 16.30 6.27 -0.20
N GLY A 157 16.41 6.99 -1.32
CA GLY A 157 15.57 6.82 -2.50
C GLY A 157 14.35 7.76 -2.47
N PRO A 158 13.24 7.42 -3.14
CA PRO A 158 11.96 8.10 -2.99
C PRO A 158 11.55 8.23 -1.54
N PRO A 159 11.04 9.41 -1.11
CA PRO A 159 10.44 9.54 0.19
C PRO A 159 9.30 8.53 0.36
N SER A 160 9.31 7.83 1.50
CA SER A 160 8.30 6.86 1.85
C SER A 160 7.78 7.07 3.27
N LEU A 161 6.46 7.00 3.41
CA LEU A 161 5.78 6.83 4.69
C LEU A 161 5.07 5.48 4.68
N PRO A 162 4.72 4.92 5.86
CA PRO A 162 4.07 3.62 5.94
C PRO A 162 2.81 3.53 5.05
N TYR A 163 2.55 2.33 4.54
CA TYR A 163 1.39 1.96 3.71
C TYR A 163 1.40 2.56 2.30
N PHE A 164 0.83 3.75 2.09
CA PHE A 164 0.40 4.24 0.76
C PHE A 164 1.07 5.52 0.28
N TYR A 165 2.05 6.02 1.03
CA TYR A 165 2.78 7.24 0.70
C TYR A 165 4.16 6.87 0.18
N LYS A 166 4.22 6.33 -1.05
CA LYS A 166 5.50 5.97 -1.70
C LYS A 166 5.59 6.64 -3.06
N GLY A 167 6.57 7.52 -3.25
CA GLY A 167 6.80 8.10 -4.57
C GLY A 167 7.77 9.27 -4.57
N PRO A 168 8.36 9.60 -5.72
CA PRO A 168 9.29 10.73 -5.85
C PRO A 168 8.61 12.07 -5.55
N HIS A 169 7.28 12.17 -5.73
CA HIS A 169 6.52 13.40 -5.58
C HIS A 169 6.14 13.76 -4.14
N LEU A 170 6.37 12.86 -3.16
CA LEU A 170 5.89 13.09 -1.79
C LEU A 170 6.42 14.40 -1.20
N LEU A 171 7.68 14.73 -1.42
CA LEU A 171 8.30 15.96 -0.91
C LEU A 171 8.50 17.03 -1.98
N PHE A 172 7.76 16.94 -3.09
CA PHE A 172 7.90 17.88 -4.21
C PHE A 172 7.31 19.25 -3.89
N HIS A 173 6.11 19.29 -3.30
CA HIS A 173 5.42 20.55 -2.94
C HIS A 173 5.62 20.98 -1.49
N ARG A 174 6.11 20.08 -0.63
CA ARG A 174 6.24 20.31 0.81
C ARG A 174 7.54 19.73 1.34
N ASN A 175 8.15 20.45 2.26
CA ASN A 175 9.41 20.03 2.87
C ASN A 175 9.24 19.09 4.06
N ARG A 176 8.00 18.89 4.55
CA ARG A 176 7.66 17.94 5.62
C ARG A 176 6.26 17.39 5.43
N ILE A 177 6.11 16.09 5.57
CA ILE A 177 4.84 15.36 5.55
C ILE A 177 4.79 14.43 6.73
N CYS A 178 3.63 14.33 7.38
CA CYS A 178 3.40 13.42 8.47
C CYS A 178 2.14 12.59 8.24
N VAL A 179 2.18 11.35 8.72
CA VAL A 179 1.01 10.51 8.89
C VAL A 179 0.91 10.06 10.33
N THR A 180 -0.30 10.05 10.87
CA THR A 180 -0.58 9.49 12.19
C THR A 180 -1.49 8.29 12.00
N ILE A 181 -1.08 7.14 12.54
CA ILE A 181 -1.76 5.88 12.30
C ILE A 181 -2.15 5.23 13.62
N ALA A 182 -3.42 4.88 13.76
CA ALA A 182 -3.91 4.03 14.85
C ALA A 182 -4.14 2.62 14.33
N ARG A 183 -3.58 1.61 15.03
CA ARG A 183 -3.81 0.18 14.76
C ARG A 183 -3.92 -0.60 16.04
N GLY A 184 -4.91 -1.48 16.11
CA GLY A 184 -5.19 -2.24 17.31
C GLY A 184 -5.76 -1.35 18.44
N PRO A 185 -6.59 -1.92 19.33
CA PRO A 185 -7.28 -1.15 20.35
C PRO A 185 -6.39 -0.64 21.49
N LEU A 186 -5.23 -1.27 21.70
CA LEU A 186 -4.31 -0.96 22.80
C LEU A 186 -3.09 -0.13 22.35
N ALA A 187 -2.84 0.01 21.05
CA ALA A 187 -1.68 0.74 20.58
C ALA A 187 -1.96 2.25 20.52
N LYS A 188 -1.03 3.03 21.08
CA LYS A 188 -1.05 4.49 20.93
C LYS A 188 -0.88 4.86 19.44
N PRO A 189 -1.66 5.80 18.89
CA PRO A 189 -1.47 6.27 17.52
C PRO A 189 -0.02 6.74 17.31
N ARG A 190 0.65 6.20 16.28
CA ARG A 190 2.03 6.54 15.95
C ARG A 190 2.07 7.60 14.87
N LYS A 191 2.84 8.66 15.09
CA LYS A 191 3.05 9.72 14.10
C LYS A 191 4.41 9.55 13.45
N HIS A 192 4.41 9.28 12.16
CA HIS A 192 5.60 9.20 11.33
C HIS A 192 5.69 10.44 10.47
N CYS A 193 6.82 11.13 10.50
CA CYS A 193 7.08 12.27 9.65
C CYS A 193 8.31 12.03 8.78
N ILE A 194 8.30 12.64 7.60
CA ILE A 194 9.46 12.72 6.71
C ILE A 194 9.68 14.15 6.24
N CYS A 195 10.90 14.49 5.88
CA CYS A 195 11.27 15.82 5.42
C CYS A 195 12.56 15.83 4.59
N ASN A 196 12.81 16.89 3.82
CA ASN A 196 13.93 17.00 2.85
C ASN A 196 14.90 18.17 3.14
N SER A 197 14.88 18.73 4.35
CA SER A 197 15.82 19.76 4.78
C SER A 197 16.80 19.21 5.81
N ASN A 198 17.94 19.88 6.00
CA ASN A 198 18.94 19.41 6.97
C ASN A 198 18.38 19.49 8.40
N MET A 199 18.62 18.43 9.17
CA MET A 199 18.26 18.29 10.59
C MET A 199 16.77 18.55 10.87
N CYS A 200 15.91 18.22 9.90
CA CYS A 200 14.47 18.51 9.97
C CYS A 200 13.68 17.51 10.81
N ASN A 201 14.28 16.37 11.17
CA ASN A 201 13.73 15.28 11.96
C ASN A 201 14.04 15.42 13.46
N ASP A 202 13.99 16.66 13.95
CA ASP A 202 14.16 16.96 15.37
C ASP A 202 12.84 16.76 16.12
N PHE A 203 12.82 15.70 16.93
CA PHE A 203 11.71 15.28 17.77
C PHE A 203 11.12 16.44 18.60
N MET A 204 11.98 17.33 19.12
CA MET A 204 11.57 18.41 20.03
C MET A 204 10.87 19.59 19.33
N ARG A 205 10.98 19.70 17.99
CA ARG A 205 10.35 20.80 17.26
C ARG A 205 8.82 20.74 17.29
N THR A 206 8.26 19.53 17.41
CA THR A 206 6.81 19.32 17.49
C THR A 206 6.25 19.66 18.88
N TYR A 207 7.03 19.41 19.94
CA TYR A 207 6.66 19.76 21.31
C TYR A 207 6.57 21.29 21.48
N HIS A 208 7.54 22.02 20.95
CA HIS A 208 7.55 23.49 21.02
C HIS A 208 6.43 24.16 20.21
N LEU A 209 6.09 23.67 19.00
CA LEU A 209 5.01 24.27 18.20
C LEU A 209 3.61 24.06 18.80
N THR A 210 3.41 22.98 19.56
CA THR A 210 2.11 22.67 20.18
C THR A 210 1.91 23.44 21.50
N TYR A 211 3.00 23.75 22.21
CA TYR A 211 2.94 24.46 23.50
C TYR A 211 3.01 25.99 23.39
N ASN A 212 3.50 26.53 22.26
CA ASN A 212 3.65 27.97 22.06
C ASN A 212 2.40 28.65 21.44
N TYR A 213 1.34 27.89 21.16
CA TYR A 213 0.02 28.42 20.78
C TYR A 213 -0.86 28.50 22.04
N ASN A 214 -0.70 29.60 22.77
CA ASN A 214 -1.60 30.14 23.80
C ASN A 214 -2.24 29.15 24.79
N THR A 215 -1.73 29.22 26.02
CA THR A 215 -2.54 29.43 27.22
C THR A 215 -3.88 30.10 26.92
N GLN A 216 -4.94 29.29 26.78
CA GLN A 216 -6.25 29.42 27.45
C GLN A 216 -7.22 28.37 26.87
N ASN A 217 -7.67 27.46 27.74
CA ASN A 217 -8.92 26.71 27.61
C ASN A 217 -9.08 25.64 26.51
N VAL A 218 -8.09 24.77 26.31
CA VAL A 218 -8.37 23.45 25.71
C VAL A 218 -7.81 22.36 26.61
N LYS A 219 -8.61 21.94 27.60
CA LYS A 219 -8.46 20.61 28.21
C LYS A 219 -8.70 19.59 27.09
N SER A 220 -7.65 19.18 26.38
CA SER A 220 -7.72 18.09 25.43
C SER A 220 -8.00 16.81 26.21
N LYS A 221 -9.29 16.50 26.37
CA LYS A 221 -9.76 15.15 26.68
C LYS A 221 -9.33 14.23 25.54
N PHE A 222 -8.07 13.78 25.55
CA PHE A 222 -7.65 12.63 24.75
C PHE A 222 -8.30 11.39 25.38
N GLN A 223 -9.58 11.20 25.09
CA GLN A 223 -10.24 9.92 25.31
C GLN A 223 -9.77 8.95 24.23
N ASN A 224 -9.46 7.73 24.67
CA ASN A 224 -9.10 6.53 23.92
C ASN A 224 -9.30 6.59 22.39
N GLY A 225 -8.20 6.52 21.63
CA GLY A 225 -8.24 6.21 20.19
C GLY A 225 -8.31 7.39 19.21
N GLN A 226 -8.26 8.64 19.68
CA GLN A 226 -8.24 9.81 18.79
C GLN A 226 -6.85 10.09 18.22
N VAL A 227 -6.74 10.02 16.89
CA VAL A 227 -5.55 10.37 16.11
C VAL A 227 -5.42 11.90 16.05
N SER A 228 -4.28 12.47 16.47
CA SER A 228 -4.08 13.94 16.48
C SER A 228 -4.42 14.57 15.13
N ARG A 229 -5.20 15.66 15.15
CA ARG A 229 -5.64 16.40 13.97
C ARG A 229 -4.44 17.04 13.26
N SER A 230 -4.49 17.03 11.93
CA SER A 230 -3.67 17.92 11.09
C SER A 230 -3.98 19.37 11.45
N LEU A 231 -2.95 20.21 11.60
CA LEU A 231 -3.07 21.67 11.79
C LEU A 231 -3.75 22.38 10.61
N PHE A 232 -3.91 21.69 9.48
CA PHE A 232 -4.50 22.24 8.27
C PHE A 232 -5.62 21.32 7.75
N ASN A 233 -6.82 21.90 7.63
CA ASN A 233 -7.97 21.56 6.77
C ASN A 233 -9.18 20.77 7.32
N ASN A 234 -10.36 21.27 6.89
CA ASN A 234 -11.74 20.77 6.96
C ASN A 234 -11.96 19.49 6.12
N TYR A 235 -11.10 18.48 6.23
CA TYR A 235 -11.33 17.22 5.51
C TYR A 235 -12.36 16.34 6.20
N PRO A 236 -13.15 15.56 5.43
CA PRO A 236 -14.09 14.62 6.02
C PRO A 236 -13.32 13.63 6.88
N LEU A 237 -13.87 13.38 8.06
CA LEU A 237 -13.42 12.36 8.97
C LEU A 237 -14.36 11.17 8.81
N TYR A 238 -13.76 9.98 8.71
CA TYR A 238 -14.49 8.73 8.60
C TYR A 238 -14.32 7.91 9.87
N GLN A 239 -15.39 7.22 10.26
CA GLN A 239 -15.36 6.23 11.31
C GLN A 239 -14.88 4.90 10.75
N CYS A 240 -13.76 4.40 11.26
CA CYS A 240 -13.12 3.17 10.80
C CYS A 240 -13.22 2.06 11.85
N VAL A 241 -13.09 0.81 11.42
CA VAL A 241 -12.85 -0.34 12.28
C VAL A 241 -11.41 -0.29 12.80
N LEU A 242 -11.20 -0.57 14.09
CA LEU A 242 -9.88 -0.65 14.71
C LEU A 242 -9.67 -2.04 15.29
N CYS A 243 -8.77 -2.83 14.72
CA CYS A 243 -8.52 -4.18 15.20
C CYS A 243 -7.13 -4.68 14.83
N GLU A 244 -6.62 -5.60 15.62
CA GLU A 244 -5.45 -6.39 15.26
C GLU A 244 -5.64 -7.81 15.77
N VAL A 245 -5.60 -8.78 14.87
CA VAL A 245 -5.79 -10.19 15.19
C VAL A 245 -4.77 -11.03 14.46
N THR A 246 -4.28 -12.06 15.14
CA THR A 246 -3.48 -13.12 14.54
C THR A 246 -4.14 -14.46 14.84
N SER A 247 -4.33 -15.27 13.81
CA SER A 247 -4.93 -16.61 13.88
C SER A 247 -4.03 -17.65 13.20
N HIS A 248 -4.10 -18.88 13.69
CA HIS A 248 -3.54 -20.08 13.07
C HIS A 248 -4.58 -20.88 12.27
N GLU A 249 -5.85 -20.48 12.32
CA GLU A 249 -6.95 -21.10 11.58
C GLU A 249 -7.54 -20.12 10.54
N PRO A 250 -7.69 -20.55 9.26
CA PRO A 250 -8.16 -19.67 8.18
C PRO A 250 -9.65 -19.33 8.25
N LYS A 251 -10.42 -20.05 9.08
CA LYS A 251 -11.88 -19.85 9.26
C LYS A 251 -12.24 -18.93 10.42
N MET A 252 -11.27 -18.57 11.25
CA MET A 252 -11.52 -17.74 12.43
C MET A 252 -11.53 -16.27 12.02
N THR A 253 -12.70 -15.79 11.56
CA THR A 253 -12.96 -14.36 11.39
C THR A 253 -13.19 -13.76 12.77
N SER A 254 -12.19 -13.09 13.30
CA SER A 254 -12.29 -12.46 14.61
C SER A 254 -13.34 -11.37 14.65
N ASN A 255 -14.00 -11.27 15.82
CA ASN A 255 -14.98 -10.26 16.24
C ASN A 255 -14.44 -8.81 16.28
N CYS A 256 -13.77 -8.36 15.23
CA CYS A 256 -13.15 -7.03 15.11
C CYS A 256 -14.12 -5.86 15.00
N LYS A 257 -15.44 -6.08 15.14
CA LYS A 257 -16.47 -5.09 14.84
C LYS A 257 -16.71 -4.04 15.94
N GLN A 258 -16.15 -4.20 17.14
CA GLN A 258 -16.51 -3.36 18.29
C GLN A 258 -15.67 -2.08 18.41
N ASN A 259 -14.37 -2.15 18.11
CA ASN A 259 -13.47 -1.02 18.29
C ASN A 259 -13.47 -0.13 17.05
N ARG A 260 -13.47 1.19 17.30
CA ARG A 260 -13.59 2.23 16.27
C ARG A 260 -12.50 3.26 16.44
N CYS A 261 -12.09 3.86 15.34
CA CYS A 261 -11.27 5.05 15.36
C CYS A 261 -11.69 6.03 14.27
N ILE A 262 -11.30 7.29 14.40
CA ILE A 262 -11.70 8.35 13.48
C ILE A 262 -10.45 8.89 12.80
N GLY A 263 -10.48 8.95 11.46
CA GLY A 263 -9.41 9.57 10.70
C GLY A 263 -9.80 9.96 9.29
N ASN A 264 -8.87 10.56 8.54
CA ASN A 264 -9.11 10.98 7.16
C ASN A 264 -9.30 9.80 6.20
N PHE A 265 -8.69 8.65 6.51
CA PHE A 265 -8.84 7.42 5.74
C PHE A 265 -8.85 6.19 6.65
N CYS A 266 -9.48 5.12 6.20
CA CYS A 266 -9.42 3.82 6.86
C CYS A 266 -8.37 2.93 6.19
N THR A 267 -7.74 2.07 6.98
CA THR A 267 -6.73 1.11 6.52
C THR A 267 -7.15 -0.31 6.86
N TYR A 268 -6.88 -1.22 5.92
CA TYR A 268 -7.04 -2.66 6.07
C TYR A 268 -5.73 -3.34 5.67
N GLY A 269 -5.30 -4.34 6.42
CA GLY A 269 -4.06 -5.06 6.17
C GLY A 269 -4.23 -6.53 6.48
N ILE A 270 -3.76 -7.39 5.58
CA ILE A 270 -3.71 -8.83 5.76
C ILE A 270 -2.29 -9.31 5.49
N HIS A 271 -1.82 -10.22 6.32
CA HIS A 271 -0.55 -10.91 6.11
C HIS A 271 -0.76 -12.40 6.35
N ARG A 272 -0.61 -13.19 5.29
CA ARG A 272 -0.74 -14.65 5.31
C ARG A 272 0.62 -15.27 5.05
N ILE A 273 1.01 -16.22 5.88
CA ILE A 273 2.22 -17.03 5.74
C ILE A 273 1.82 -18.49 5.76
N ILE A 274 2.29 -19.26 4.78
CA ILE A 274 2.14 -20.70 4.67
C ILE A 274 3.51 -21.31 4.98
N SER A 275 3.61 -22.05 6.09
CA SER A 275 4.83 -22.79 6.45
C SER A 275 4.66 -24.27 6.14
N HIS A 276 5.68 -24.86 5.52
CA HIS A 276 5.82 -26.30 5.34
C HIS A 276 6.96 -26.76 6.26
N ASP A 277 6.65 -27.15 7.49
CA ASP A 277 7.66 -27.79 8.36
C ASP A 277 7.83 -29.25 7.96
N GLY A 278 9.05 -29.62 7.56
CA GLY A 278 9.40 -30.97 7.09
C GLY A 278 9.41 -32.07 8.15
N ASN A 279 9.16 -31.75 9.42
CA ASN A 279 9.26 -32.69 10.54
C ASN A 279 7.93 -33.00 11.25
N ALA A 280 6.81 -32.43 10.80
CA ALA A 280 5.50 -32.73 11.39
C ALA A 280 4.68 -33.60 10.44
N LEU A 281 4.33 -34.81 10.87
CA LEU A 281 3.36 -35.71 10.22
C LEU A 281 1.92 -35.14 10.15
N SER A 282 1.71 -33.84 10.42
CA SER A 282 0.41 -33.20 10.47
C SER A 282 0.47 -31.73 10.03
N GLY A 283 0.00 -31.46 8.81
CA GLY A 283 -0.59 -30.18 8.41
C GLY A 283 0.35 -29.04 7.99
N THR A 284 -0.03 -28.34 6.92
CA THR A 284 0.49 -27.00 6.58
C THR A 284 0.08 -26.00 7.65
N ILE A 285 1.02 -25.37 8.35
CA ILE A 285 0.71 -24.31 9.32
C ILE A 285 0.48 -23.01 8.55
N GLN A 286 -0.75 -22.51 8.59
CA GLN A 286 -1.11 -21.22 8.02
C GLN A 286 -1.28 -20.19 9.13
N ARG A 287 -0.54 -19.08 9.07
CA ARG A 287 -0.71 -17.95 10.00
C ARG A 287 -1.30 -16.77 9.24
N ILE A 288 -2.40 -16.23 9.75
CA ILE A 288 -3.07 -15.05 9.20
C ILE A 288 -3.05 -13.94 10.24
N THR A 289 -2.51 -12.79 9.88
CA THR A 289 -2.57 -11.57 10.69
C THR A 289 -3.40 -10.52 9.97
N GLU A 290 -4.50 -10.09 10.59
CA GLU A 290 -5.38 -9.03 10.10
C GLU A 290 -5.22 -7.77 10.94
N ARG A 291 -5.16 -6.62 10.28
CA ARG A 291 -4.92 -5.30 10.88
C ARG A 291 -5.83 -4.26 10.28
N GLN A 292 -6.65 -3.64 11.10
CA GLN A 292 -7.59 -2.58 10.73
C GLN A 292 -7.31 -1.34 11.57
N GLY A 293 -7.44 -0.17 10.96
CA GLY A 293 -7.25 1.09 11.66
C GLY A 293 -7.56 2.31 10.81
N CYS A 294 -7.14 3.47 11.28
CA CYS A 294 -7.33 4.75 10.60
C CYS A 294 -6.02 5.52 10.50
N ILE A 295 -5.96 6.39 9.51
CA ILE A 295 -4.80 7.23 9.22
C ILE A 295 -5.24 8.68 9.04
N ASN A 296 -4.50 9.59 9.69
CA ASN A 296 -4.56 11.02 9.43
C ASN A 296 -3.29 11.44 8.69
N VAL A 297 -3.44 12.37 7.76
CA VAL A 297 -2.38 12.72 6.82
C VAL A 297 -2.30 14.24 6.72
N THR A 298 -1.09 14.77 6.59
CA THR A 298 -0.91 16.22 6.38
C THR A 298 -1.19 16.66 4.94
N ASP A 299 -1.06 15.74 3.98
CA ASP A 299 -1.31 15.96 2.55
C ASP A 299 -2.07 14.76 1.98
N HIS A 300 -3.28 14.99 1.47
CA HIS A 300 -4.15 13.94 0.95
C HIS A 300 -3.89 13.62 -0.53
N SER A 301 -3.20 14.50 -1.26
CA SER A 301 -3.01 14.37 -2.71
C SER A 301 -2.20 13.15 -3.11
N GLN A 302 -1.42 12.60 -2.16
CA GLN A 302 -0.49 11.50 -2.38
C GLN A 302 -1.00 10.17 -1.82
N ILE A 303 -2.22 10.08 -1.29
CA ILE A 303 -2.75 8.80 -0.81
C ILE A 303 -3.28 7.96 -1.97
N GLN A 304 -2.76 6.75 -2.09
CA GLN A 304 -3.28 5.77 -3.05
C GLN A 304 -4.44 4.98 -2.40
N LEU A 305 -5.65 5.17 -2.93
CA LEU A 305 -6.83 4.38 -2.53
C LEU A 305 -6.87 3.02 -3.23
N GLY A 306 -7.53 2.05 -2.60
CA GLY A 306 -7.62 0.67 -3.05
C GLY A 306 -6.58 -0.24 -2.39
N CYS A 307 -6.51 -1.49 -2.83
CA CYS A 307 -5.63 -2.51 -2.26
C CYS A 307 -4.39 -2.77 -3.11
N HIS A 308 -3.23 -2.76 -2.45
CA HIS A 308 -1.97 -3.30 -2.93
C HIS A 308 -1.85 -4.76 -2.47
N ASP A 309 -1.68 -5.70 -3.39
CA ASP A 309 -1.59 -7.13 -3.10
C ASP A 309 -0.26 -7.69 -3.61
N LYS A 310 0.62 -8.04 -2.68
CA LYS A 310 1.96 -8.57 -2.92
C LYS A 310 1.96 -10.03 -2.48
N TYR A 311 2.30 -10.94 -3.37
CA TYR A 311 2.29 -12.37 -3.06
C TYR A 311 3.48 -13.14 -3.65
N THR A 312 3.76 -14.25 -3.00
CA THR A 312 4.68 -15.31 -3.40
C THR A 312 3.94 -16.64 -3.28
N SER A 313 4.61 -17.74 -3.59
CA SER A 313 4.12 -19.10 -3.37
C SER A 313 3.82 -19.41 -1.90
N VAL A 314 4.43 -18.70 -0.94
CA VAL A 314 4.34 -19.01 0.51
C VAL A 314 3.80 -17.86 1.37
N GLU A 315 3.77 -16.64 0.85
CA GLU A 315 3.42 -15.43 1.60
C GLU A 315 2.54 -14.52 0.76
N GLN A 316 1.46 -14.00 1.34
CA GLN A 316 0.61 -12.96 0.75
C GLN A 316 0.46 -11.78 1.71
N LYS A 317 0.63 -10.57 1.19
CA LYS A 317 0.49 -9.30 1.92
C LYS A 317 -0.46 -8.39 1.16
N ILE A 318 -1.59 -8.08 1.78
CA ILE A 318 -2.56 -7.13 1.25
C ILE A 318 -2.57 -5.91 2.15
N ALA A 319 -2.52 -4.72 1.55
CA ALA A 319 -2.68 -3.45 2.24
C ALA A 319 -3.64 -2.57 1.45
N CYS A 320 -4.70 -2.07 2.10
CA CYS A 320 -5.69 -1.20 1.48
C CYS A 320 -5.87 0.13 2.23
N ALA A 321 -6.18 1.18 1.48
CA ALA A 321 -6.71 2.45 1.98
C ALA A 321 -8.03 2.79 1.30
N CYS A 322 -9.00 3.28 2.08
CA CYS A 322 -10.32 3.64 1.59
C CYS A 322 -10.88 4.88 2.30
N ALA A 323 -11.85 5.54 1.66
CA ALA A 323 -12.39 6.83 2.06
C ALA A 323 -13.93 6.79 2.16
N SER A 324 -14.44 6.09 3.18
CA SER A 324 -15.83 6.17 3.63
C SER A 324 -15.96 5.54 5.01
N ASP A 325 -17.09 5.76 5.68
CA ASP A 325 -17.36 5.12 6.96
C ASP A 325 -17.33 3.59 6.84
N LEU A 326 -16.62 2.96 7.77
CA LEU A 326 -16.49 1.52 7.95
C LEU A 326 -15.99 0.76 6.70
N CYS A 327 -15.33 1.43 5.76
CA CYS A 327 -14.88 0.81 4.52
C CYS A 327 -13.78 -0.26 4.72
N ASN A 328 -13.11 -0.27 5.88
CA ASN A 328 -12.09 -1.24 6.22
C ASN A 328 -12.62 -2.45 6.99
N ILE A 329 -13.92 -2.75 6.89
CA ILE A 329 -14.51 -3.93 7.53
C ILE A 329 -13.98 -5.23 6.93
N ASP A 330 -13.72 -5.24 5.63
CA ASP A 330 -13.12 -6.34 4.89
C ASP A 330 -12.33 -5.84 3.68
N VAL A 331 -11.58 -6.76 3.06
CA VAL A 331 -10.75 -6.46 1.88
C VAL A 331 -11.56 -6.07 0.65
N VAL A 332 -12.78 -6.60 0.50
CA VAL A 332 -13.61 -6.39 -0.71
C VAL A 332 -14.06 -4.93 -0.73
N ILE A 333 -14.67 -4.47 0.37
CA ILE A 333 -15.14 -3.10 0.54
C ILE A 333 -13.95 -2.12 0.50
N ALA A 334 -12.83 -2.46 1.13
CA ALA A 334 -11.65 -1.60 1.13
C ALA A 334 -11.01 -1.44 -0.27
N ASN A 335 -11.22 -2.39 -1.17
CA ASN A 335 -10.72 -2.33 -2.55
C ASN A 335 -11.64 -1.53 -3.49
N VAL A 336 -12.90 -1.28 -3.10
CA VAL A 336 -13.85 -0.51 -3.90
C VAL A 336 -13.41 0.95 -3.90
N THR A 337 -12.67 1.31 -4.94
CA THR A 337 -12.36 2.71 -5.27
C THR A 337 -13.56 3.26 -6.03
N LEU A 338 -14.46 3.93 -5.30
CA LEU A 338 -15.65 4.65 -5.80
C LEU A 338 -16.11 4.20 -7.21
N THR A 339 -16.83 3.09 -7.26
CA THR A 339 -17.58 2.57 -8.42
C THR A 339 -18.71 3.50 -8.90
N LYS A 340 -18.67 4.80 -8.57
CA LYS A 340 -19.67 5.77 -9.05
C LYS A 340 -19.50 6.10 -10.54
N TYR A 341 -18.29 5.99 -11.11
CA TYR A 341 -18.06 6.34 -12.51
C TYR A 341 -18.32 5.19 -13.49
N CYS A 342 -18.00 3.94 -13.14
CA CYS A 342 -18.24 2.80 -14.04
C CYS A 342 -19.73 2.47 -14.21
N PHE A 343 -20.55 2.59 -13.15
CA PHE A 343 -22.00 2.40 -13.28
C PHE A 343 -22.62 3.48 -14.19
N SER A 344 -22.16 4.73 -14.09
CA SER A 344 -22.58 5.82 -15.00
C SER A 344 -22.25 5.49 -16.46
N TYR A 345 -21.04 5.01 -16.74
CA TYR A 345 -20.63 4.70 -18.12
C TYR A 345 -21.38 3.50 -18.72
N PHE A 346 -21.61 2.45 -17.93
CA PHE A 346 -22.39 1.28 -18.36
C PHE A 346 -23.86 1.64 -18.59
N SER A 347 -24.45 2.49 -17.72
CA SER A 347 -25.81 3.02 -17.90
C SER A 347 -25.93 3.91 -19.13
N ILE A 348 -24.91 4.72 -19.46
CA ILE A 348 -24.88 5.56 -20.67
C ILE A 348 -24.76 4.69 -21.93
N ILE A 349 -23.89 3.67 -21.94
CA ILE A 349 -23.78 2.74 -23.07
C ILE A 349 -25.08 1.97 -23.27
N LEU A 350 -25.72 1.50 -22.19
CA LEU A 350 -27.01 0.81 -22.27
C LEU A 350 -28.11 1.74 -22.82
N LEU A 351 -28.12 3.02 -22.41
CA LEU A 351 -29.04 4.03 -22.95
C LEU A 351 -28.80 4.32 -24.43
N ILE A 352 -27.54 4.40 -24.88
CA ILE A 352 -27.18 4.57 -26.29
C ILE A 352 -27.62 3.34 -27.11
N ILE A 353 -27.42 2.13 -26.59
CA ILE A 353 -27.87 0.89 -27.24
C ILE A 353 -29.40 0.86 -27.35
N ILE A 354 -30.13 1.22 -26.29
CA ILE A 354 -31.60 1.29 -26.29
C ILE A 354 -32.09 2.36 -27.28
N TYR A 355 -31.43 3.52 -27.35
CA TYR A 355 -31.74 4.59 -28.29
C TYR A 355 -31.53 4.18 -29.75
N LEU A 356 -30.47 3.41 -30.03
CA LEU A 356 -30.16 2.91 -31.38
C LEU A 356 -31.01 1.69 -31.80
N ILE A 357 -31.73 1.07 -30.87
CA ILE A 357 -32.65 -0.06 -31.13
C ILE A 357 -34.07 0.42 -31.48
N LYS A 358 -34.48 1.60 -31.02
CA LYS A 358 -35.62 2.32 -31.62
C LYS A 358 -35.22 2.91 -32.97
#